data_AF-A0A7V3H5F2-F1
#
_entry.id   AF-A0A7V3H5F2-F1
#
_cell.length_a   1.000
_cell.length_b   1.000
_cell.length_c   1.000
_cell.angle_alpha   90.00
_cell.angle_beta   90.00
_cell.angle_gamma   90.00
#
_symmetry.space_group_name_H-M   'P 1'
#
loop_
_entity.id
_entity.type
_entity.pdbx_description
1 polymer ?
#
loop_
_entity_poly.entity_id
_entity_poly.type
_entity_poly.pdbx_seq_one_letter_code
_entity_poly.pdbx_strand_id
1 'polypeptide(L)'
;MGLTKESGDRSRGGARRLFAPSEAGLLRRVAVGDREAFVALDENYRPRLFRYFVKMLRNEERAEELAQEVLWEVWKGAKGYQGRSSPSTWIFGIAHH
;
A
#
# COMPACT_ATOMS: atom_id res chain seq x y z
N MET A 1 39.56 -2.01 25.96
CA MET A 1 38.09 -2.08 26.07
C MET A 1 37.49 -0.81 25.46
N GLY A 2 37.12 -0.84 24.19
CA GLY A 2 35.74 -0.58 23.78
C GLY A 2 35.70 -0.30 22.29
N LEU A 3 35.42 -1.35 21.52
CA LEU A 3 35.18 -1.33 20.09
C LEU A 3 33.79 -0.71 19.82
N THR A 4 33.70 0.26 18.92
CA THR A 4 32.57 0.43 17.97
C THR A 4 33.13 1.13 16.73
N LYS A 5 33.67 0.38 15.76
CA LYS A 5 33.01 -0.13 14.55
C LYS A 5 32.30 0.95 13.72
N GLU A 6 33.07 1.42 12.75
CA GLU A 6 32.76 1.63 11.33
C GLU A 6 31.35 1.28 10.80
N SER A 7 30.87 2.21 9.98
CA SER A 7 30.23 2.02 8.67
C SER A 7 28.84 1.38 8.59
N GLY A 8 27.96 2.15 7.95
CA GLY A 8 26.62 1.73 7.56
C GLY A 8 25.94 2.85 6.79
N ASP A 9 26.58 3.27 5.69
CA ASP A 9 26.01 4.11 4.64
C ASP A 9 24.54 3.75 4.38
N ARG A 10 23.62 4.62 4.82
CA ARG A 10 22.18 4.53 4.53
C ARG A 10 21.80 5.41 3.32
N SER A 11 22.74 5.65 2.42
CA SER A 11 22.54 6.42 1.18
C SER A 11 22.00 5.52 0.07
N ARG A 12 20.79 4.97 0.23
CA ARG A 12 20.02 4.38 -0.89
C ARG A 12 18.62 4.99 -1.09
N GLY A 13 18.33 6.12 -0.45
CA GLY A 13 16.97 6.69 -0.43
C GLY A 13 16.71 7.90 -1.33
N GLY A 14 17.74 8.53 -1.90
CA GLY A 14 17.63 9.88 -2.48
C GLY A 14 16.91 9.96 -3.83
N ALA A 15 17.24 9.06 -4.78
CA ALA A 15 16.75 9.18 -6.16
C ALA A 15 15.34 8.61 -6.39
N ARG A 16 14.90 7.65 -5.57
CA ARG A 16 13.64 6.91 -5.81
C ARG A 16 12.37 7.67 -5.40
N ARG A 17 12.49 8.74 -4.60
CA ARG A 17 11.36 9.59 -4.18
C ARG A 17 10.98 10.69 -5.16
N LEU A 18 11.90 11.14 -6.02
CA LEU A 18 11.64 12.26 -6.93
C LEU A 18 10.71 11.89 -8.11
N PHE A 19 10.53 10.59 -8.37
CA PHE A 19 9.72 10.07 -9.49
C PHE A 19 8.76 8.94 -9.09
N ALA A 20 8.53 8.72 -7.79
CA ALA A 20 7.55 7.73 -7.37
C ALA A 20 6.15 8.15 -7.85
N PRO A 21 5.43 7.30 -8.60
CA PRO A 21 4.10 7.64 -9.09
C PRO A 21 3.16 7.94 -7.92
N SER A 22 2.37 9.01 -8.06
CA SER A 22 1.33 9.33 -7.07
C SER A 22 0.35 8.17 -6.92
N GLU A 23 -0.23 7.98 -5.73
CA GLU A 23 -1.21 6.92 -5.46
C GLU A 23 -2.44 7.02 -6.38
N ALA A 24 -2.91 8.23 -6.67
CA ALA A 24 -3.98 8.45 -7.64
C ALA A 24 -3.57 8.08 -9.06
N GLY A 25 -2.29 8.31 -9.43
CA GLY A 25 -1.72 7.85 -10.69
C GLY A 25 -1.67 6.33 -10.77
N LEU A 26 -1.26 5.66 -9.70
CA LEU A 26 -1.26 4.20 -9.60
C LEU A 26 -2.68 3.66 -9.78
N LEU A 27 -3.68 4.18 -9.06
CA LEU A 27 -5.08 3.75 -9.22
C LEU A 27 -5.61 3.92 -10.65
N ARG A 28 -5.26 5.02 -11.33
CA ARG A 28 -5.63 5.21 -12.75
C ARG A 28 -5.02 4.16 -13.67
N ARG A 29 -3.78 3.73 -13.42
CA ARG A 29 -3.14 2.67 -14.20
C ARG A 29 -3.72 1.29 -13.85
N VAL A 30 -4.00 1.03 -12.58
CA VAL A 30 -4.72 -0.19 -12.15
C VAL A 30 -6.09 -0.28 -12.82
N ALA A 31 -6.80 0.84 -12.98
CA ALA A 31 -8.09 0.88 -13.67
C ALA A 31 -8.04 0.39 -15.13
N VAL A 32 -6.88 0.45 -15.78
CA VAL A 32 -6.66 -0.10 -17.14
C VAL A 32 -5.93 -1.45 -17.14
N GLY A 33 -5.75 -2.08 -15.98
CA GLY A 33 -5.18 -3.42 -15.85
C GLY A 33 -3.65 -3.46 -15.74
N ASP A 34 -2.99 -2.34 -15.40
CA ASP A 34 -1.55 -2.30 -15.15
C ASP A 34 -1.19 -3.04 -13.85
N ARG A 35 -0.57 -4.20 -13.99
CA ARG A 35 -0.14 -5.06 -12.88
C ARG A 35 1.01 -4.45 -12.09
N GLU A 36 1.94 -3.73 -12.73
CA GLU A 36 3.06 -3.09 -12.02
C GLU A 36 2.57 -1.96 -11.13
N ALA A 37 1.59 -1.20 -11.62
CA ALA A 37 0.92 -0.20 -10.79
C ALA A 37 0.20 -0.82 -9.59
N PHE A 38 -0.39 -2.00 -9.77
CA PHE A 38 -1.04 -2.72 -8.67
C PHE A 38 -0.03 -3.22 -7.65
N VAL A 39 1.10 -3.80 -8.08
CA VAL A 39 2.18 -4.21 -7.17
C VAL A 39 2.69 -3.02 -6.34
N ALA A 40 2.90 -1.87 -6.96
CA ALA A 40 3.31 -0.66 -6.23
C ALA A 40 2.25 -0.17 -5.21
N LEU A 41 0.96 -0.36 -5.52
CA LEU A 41 -0.15 -0.10 -4.60
C LEU A 41 -0.15 -1.10 -3.44
N ASP A 42 -0.01 -2.39 -3.74
CA ASP A 42 0.05 -3.49 -2.78
C ASP A 42 1.18 -3.28 -1.76
N GLU A 43 2.41 -3.02 -2.23
CA GLU A 43 3.58 -2.77 -1.38
C GLU A 43 3.35 -1.61 -0.39
N ASN A 44 2.57 -0.60 -0.78
CA ASN A 44 2.28 0.56 0.07
C ASN A 44 1.09 0.31 1.03
N TYR A 45 0.05 -0.38 0.58
CA TYR A 45 -1.21 -0.50 1.30
C TYR A 45 -1.35 -1.79 2.12
N ARG A 46 -0.80 -2.92 1.67
CA ARG A 46 -0.80 -4.19 2.42
C ARG A 46 -0.33 -4.02 3.87
N PRO A 47 0.85 -3.43 4.17
CA PRO A 47 1.28 -3.26 5.56
C PRO A 47 0.41 -2.27 6.35
N ARG A 48 -0.28 -1.34 5.69
CA ARG A 48 -1.18 -0.38 6.35
C ARG A 48 -2.50 -1.04 6.72
N LEU A 49 -3.07 -1.83 5.81
CA LEU A 49 -4.29 -2.62 6.01
C LEU A 49 -4.06 -3.70 7.05
N PHE A 50 -2.96 -4.45 6.97
CA PHE A 50 -2.58 -5.43 7.97
C PHE A 50 -2.55 -4.83 9.37
N ARG A 51 -1.82 -3.72 9.58
CA ARG A 51 -1.77 -3.04 10.88
C ARG A 51 -3.14 -2.53 11.35
N TYR A 52 -4.00 -2.12 10.42
CA TYR A 52 -5.36 -1.68 10.72
C TYR A 52 -6.22 -2.86 11.21
N PHE A 53 -6.20 -3.98 10.50
CA PHE A 53 -6.97 -5.16 10.86
C PHE A 53 -6.43 -5.89 12.10
N VAL A 54 -5.11 -5.96 12.30
CA VAL A 54 -4.53 -6.53 13.53
C VAL A 54 -5.02 -5.78 14.78
N LYS A 55 -5.11 -4.45 14.71
CA LYS A 55 -5.64 -3.64 15.82
C LYS A 55 -7.10 -3.95 16.15
N MET A 56 -7.91 -4.31 15.14
CA MET A 56 -9.33 -4.57 15.29
C MET A 56 -9.60 -6.03 15.70
N LEU A 57 -8.92 -6.98 15.08
CA LEU A 57 -9.21 -8.41 15.19
C LEU A 57 -8.34 -9.14 16.21
N ARG A 58 -7.16 -8.60 16.54
CA ARG A 58 -6.13 -9.26 17.36
C ARG A 58 -5.74 -10.66 16.85
N ASN A 59 -5.86 -10.88 15.54
CA ASN A 59 -5.49 -12.11 14.85
C ASN A 59 -4.76 -11.73 13.56
N GLU A 60 -3.49 -12.14 13.44
CA GLU A 60 -2.63 -11.79 12.31
C GLU A 60 -3.01 -12.52 11.03
N GLU A 61 -3.39 -13.79 11.10
CA GLU A 61 -3.80 -14.59 9.95
C GLU A 61 -5.05 -13.98 9.30
N ARG A 62 -6.08 -13.71 10.10
CA ARG A 62 -7.29 -13.02 9.64
C ARG A 62 -7.01 -11.62 9.11
N ALA A 63 -6.06 -10.90 9.70
CA ALA A 63 -5.69 -9.57 9.23
C ALA A 63 -5.01 -9.60 7.86
N GLU A 64 -4.17 -10.60 7.59
CA GLU A 64 -3.54 -10.78 6.29
C GLU A 64 -4.54 -11.19 5.21
N GLU A 65 -5.47 -12.10 5.54
CA GLU A 65 -6.58 -12.50 4.66
C GLU A 65 -7.41 -11.27 4.23
N LEU A 66 -7.84 -10.45 5.18
CA LEU A 66 -8.63 -9.25 4.86
C LEU A 66 -7.81 -8.19 4.11
N ALA A 67 -6.53 -8.03 4.41
CA ALA A 67 -5.67 -7.13 3.63
C ALA A 67 -5.57 -7.57 2.17
N GLN A 68 -5.48 -8.89 1.91
CA GLN A 68 -5.52 -9.45 0.56
C GLN A 68 -6.88 -9.20 -0.12
N GLU A 69 -7.97 -9.46 0.59
CA GLU A 69 -9.33 -9.26 0.07
C GLU A 69 -9.57 -7.80 -0.32
N VAL A 70 -9.23 -6.84 0.53
CA VAL A 70 -9.37 -5.41 0.22
C VAL A 70 -8.54 -5.02 -1.00
N LEU A 71 -7.30 -5.51 -1.12
CA LEU A 71 -6.46 -5.23 -2.29
C LEU A 71 -7.02 -5.87 -3.57
N TRP A 72 -7.65 -7.04 -3.46
CA TRP A 72 -8.38 -7.64 -4.57
C TRP A 72 -9.60 -6.82 -4.99
N GLU A 73 -10.37 -6.30 -4.04
CA GLU A 73 -11.47 -5.38 -4.31
C GLU A 73 -10.98 -4.07 -4.94
N VAL A 74 -9.81 -3.56 -4.54
CA VAL A 74 -9.16 -2.41 -5.19
C VAL A 74 -8.84 -2.72 -6.65
N TRP A 75 -8.27 -3.89 -6.96
CA TRP A 75 -7.99 -4.29 -8.35
C TRP A 75 -9.27 -4.31 -9.20
N LYS A 76 -10.34 -4.93 -8.69
CA LYS A 76 -11.64 -5.00 -9.40
C LYS A 76 -12.33 -3.63 -9.52
N GLY A 77 -12.22 -2.81 -8.48
CA GLY A 77 -12.96 -1.56 -8.30
C GLY A 77 -12.25 -0.30 -8.77
N ALA A 78 -10.97 -0.36 -9.17
CA ALA A 78 -10.16 0.82 -9.49
C ALA A 78 -10.78 1.73 -10.57
N LYS A 79 -11.53 1.16 -11.53
CA LYS A 79 -12.28 1.95 -12.55
C LYS A 79 -13.34 2.87 -11.93
N GLY A 80 -13.85 2.53 -10.75
CA GLY A 80 -14.81 3.33 -10.00
C GLY A 80 -14.19 4.48 -9.20
N TYR A 81 -12.86 4.56 -9.10
CA TYR A 81 -12.20 5.64 -8.37
C TYR A 81 -12.24 6.94 -9.18
N GLN A 82 -13.05 7.90 -8.74
CA GLN A 82 -13.28 9.18 -9.42
C GLN A 82 -12.46 10.36 -8.85
N GLY A 83 -11.56 10.12 -7.89
CA GLY A 83 -10.77 11.20 -7.28
C GLY A 83 -11.55 12.13 -6.35
N ARG A 84 -12.78 11.77 -5.96
CA ARG A 84 -13.61 12.56 -5.01
C ARG A 84 -13.11 12.50 -3.55
N SER A 85 -12.21 11.57 -3.26
CA SER A 85 -11.53 11.42 -1.98
C SER A 85 -10.07 11.00 -2.22
N SER A 86 -9.25 11.06 -1.17
CA SER A 86 -7.88 10.55 -1.27
C SER A 86 -7.89 9.04 -1.58
N PRO A 87 -6.89 8.50 -2.29
CA PRO A 87 -6.75 7.05 -2.50
C PRO A 87 -6.82 6.26 -1.19
N SER A 88 -6.18 6.77 -0.14
CA SER A 88 -6.25 6.16 1.19
C SER A 88 -7.68 6.11 1.73
N THR A 89 -8.41 7.22 1.68
CA THR A 89 -9.81 7.27 2.15
C THR A 89 -10.69 6.27 1.39
N TRP A 90 -10.53 6.19 0.08
CA TRP A 90 -11.31 5.26 -0.75
C TRP A 90 -10.98 3.79 -0.44
N ILE A 91 -9.69 3.44 -0.36
CA ILE A 91 -9.23 2.07 -0.06
C ILE A 91 -9.65 1.62 1.35
N PHE A 92 -9.47 2.48 2.35
CA PHE A 92 -9.94 2.15 3.71
C PHE A 92 -11.46 2.15 3.82
N GLY A 93 -12.17 2.89 2.95
CA GLY A 93 -13.62 2.78 2.81
C GLY A 93 -14.06 1.37 2.37
N ILE A 94 -13.32 0.75 1.45
CA ILE A 94 -13.56 -0.66 1.05
C ILE A 94 -13.37 -1.60 2.23
N ALA A 95 -12.36 -1.37 3.08
CA ALA A 95 -12.10 -2.19 4.28
C ALA A 95 -13.20 -2.16 5.36
N HIS A 96 -14.19 -1.26 5.22
CA HIS A 96 -15.33 -1.15 6.13
C HIS A 96 -16.61 -1.83 5.61
N HIS A 97 -16.62 -2.26 4.35
CA HIS A 97 -17.75 -2.94 3.72
C HIS A 97 -17.55 -4.45 3.73
#